data_AF-A0A7V8ACI9-F1
#
_entry.id   AF-A0A7V8ACI9-F1
#
_cell.length_a   1.000
_cell.length_b   1.000
_cell.length_c   1.000
_cell.angle_alpha   90.00
_cell.angle_beta   90.00
_cell.angle_gamma   90.00
#
_symmetry.space_group_name_H-M   'P 1'
#
loop_
_entity.id
_entity.type
_entity.pdbx_description
1 polymer ?
#
loop_
_entity_poly.entity_id
_entity_poly.type
_entity_poly.pdbx_seq_one_letter_code
_entity_poly.pdbx_strand_id
1 'polypeptide(L)'
;MAAPEVVLRVREALSSLKEADMKDPRLGEVLNLASQMSEAMMAFFGSMDSSIGGELRYLSSYIQRTRTEIAALRPNDIKNDGIPTAGAELDAIVANTADATHKIMEAAENVMAADTSDAAAYQSFVCDKMMEIFEACSFQDITGQRVKKVVDTLAHIESRIDRFAHVMGVADAEVQISDKDKRKKDQLLNGPALNGPEVAQDAIDAMFDEAPAMSQDALDALFD
;
A
#
# COMPACT_ATOMS: atom_id res chain seq x y z
N MET A 1 3.05 47.43 -8.96
CA MET A 1 2.17 47.92 -7.88
C MET A 1 1.65 46.72 -7.13
N ALA A 2 1.60 46.79 -5.80
CA ALA A 2 0.96 45.75 -5.02
C ALA A 2 -0.56 45.79 -5.28
N ALA A 3 -1.24 44.64 -5.29
CA ALA A 3 -2.70 44.55 -5.45
C ALA A 3 -3.51 45.56 -4.60
N PRO A 4 -3.12 45.89 -3.35
CA PRO A 4 -3.83 46.89 -2.53
C PRO A 4 -3.80 48.30 -3.10
N GLU A 5 -2.69 48.72 -3.73
CA GLU A 5 -2.55 50.08 -4.30
C GLU A 5 -3.42 50.26 -5.55
N VAL A 6 -3.57 49.20 -6.35
CA VAL A 6 -4.41 49.22 -7.55
C VAL A 6 -5.90 49.32 -7.16
N VAL A 7 -6.30 48.59 -6.11
CA VAL A 7 -7.65 48.66 -5.55
C VAL A 7 -7.96 50.05 -5.01
N LEU A 8 -7.01 50.69 -4.31
CA LEU A 8 -7.14 52.08 -3.84
C LEU A 8 -7.34 53.05 -4.99
N ARG A 9 -6.50 52.97 -6.04
CA ARG A 9 -6.59 53.83 -7.23
C ARG A 9 -7.90 53.67 -7.99
N VAL A 10 -8.36 52.44 -8.18
CA VAL A 10 -9.66 52.17 -8.84
C VAL A 10 -10.81 52.72 -7.98
N ARG A 11 -10.72 52.59 -6.65
CA ARG A 11 -11.73 53.11 -5.72
C ARG A 11 -11.76 54.64 -5.71
N GLU A 12 -10.61 55.30 -5.74
CA GLU A 12 -10.49 56.76 -5.87
C GLU A 12 -11.10 57.27 -7.18
N ALA A 13 -10.77 56.64 -8.30
CA ALA A 13 -11.36 56.98 -9.60
C ALA A 13 -12.89 56.82 -9.62
N LEU A 14 -13.42 55.76 -8.99
CA LEU A 14 -14.87 55.56 -8.84
C LEU A 14 -15.54 56.59 -7.92
N SER A 15 -14.87 57.02 -6.85
CA SER A 15 -15.40 58.11 -5.99
C SER A 15 -15.43 59.45 -6.70
N SER A 16 -14.38 59.81 -7.43
CA SER A 16 -14.34 61.04 -8.23
C SER A 16 -15.43 61.05 -9.32
N LEU A 17 -15.75 59.88 -9.88
CA LEU A 17 -16.86 59.71 -10.82
C LEU A 17 -18.23 59.94 -10.18
N LYS A 18 -18.39 59.54 -8.93
CA LYS A 18 -19.64 59.64 -8.17
C LYS A 18 -19.89 61.08 -7.68
N GLU A 19 -18.83 61.84 -7.46
CA GLU A 19 -18.88 63.24 -7.01
C GLU A 19 -18.95 64.26 -8.17
N ALA A 20 -18.68 63.83 -9.41
CA ALA A 20 -18.75 64.70 -10.59
C ALA A 20 -20.20 65.14 -10.89
N ASP A 21 -20.44 66.45 -10.95
CA ASP A 21 -21.73 67.02 -11.36
C ASP A 21 -21.89 66.95 -12.89
N MET A 22 -22.73 66.02 -13.35
CA MET A 22 -22.98 65.76 -14.77
C MET A 22 -24.09 66.63 -15.37
N LYS A 23 -24.64 67.59 -14.62
CA LYS A 23 -25.79 68.39 -15.08
C LYS A 23 -25.43 69.48 -16.09
N ASP A 24 -24.21 70.01 -16.06
CA ASP A 24 -23.69 70.96 -17.07
C ASP A 24 -22.16 70.84 -17.21
N PRO A 25 -21.67 69.73 -17.79
CA PRO A 25 -20.27 69.35 -17.69
C PRO A 25 -19.39 70.21 -18.59
N ARG A 26 -18.31 70.77 -18.04
CA ARG A 26 -17.29 71.44 -18.86
C ARG A 26 -16.48 70.39 -19.62
N LEU A 27 -16.14 70.65 -20.88
CA LEU A 27 -15.36 69.72 -21.71
C LEU A 27 -14.06 69.23 -21.03
N GLY A 28 -13.40 70.11 -20.26
CA GLY A 28 -12.21 69.76 -19.49
C GLY A 28 -12.45 68.77 -18.35
N GLU A 29 -13.63 68.78 -17.73
CA GLU A 29 -14.02 67.83 -16.66
C GLU A 29 -14.29 66.44 -17.24
N VAL A 30 -14.97 66.37 -18.39
CA VAL A 30 -15.22 65.11 -19.11
C VAL A 30 -13.91 64.46 -19.55
N LEU A 31 -12.97 65.26 -20.08
CA LEU A 31 -11.65 64.77 -20.51
C LEU A 31 -10.79 64.30 -19.33
N ASN A 32 -10.81 65.03 -18.20
CA ASN A 32 -10.12 64.60 -16.98
C ASN A 32 -10.69 63.29 -16.45
N LEU A 33 -12.02 63.16 -16.43
CA LEU A 33 -12.69 61.96 -15.97
C LEU A 33 -12.38 60.75 -16.87
N ALA A 34 -12.39 60.95 -18.18
CA ALA A 34 -12.00 59.92 -19.15
C ALA A 34 -10.54 59.50 -18.97
N SER A 35 -9.62 60.43 -18.71
CA SER A 35 -8.21 60.13 -18.43
C SER A 35 -8.05 59.32 -17.14
N GLN A 36 -8.72 59.74 -16.05
CA GLN A 36 -8.70 59.02 -14.78
C GLN A 36 -9.26 57.61 -14.89
N MET A 37 -10.37 57.43 -15.62
CA MET A 37 -10.91 56.11 -15.91
C MET A 37 -9.91 55.26 -16.69
N SER A 38 -9.29 55.82 -17.73
CA SER A 38 -8.34 55.08 -18.56
C SER A 38 -7.09 54.65 -17.78
N GLU A 39 -6.57 55.51 -16.90
CA GLU A 39 -5.45 55.18 -16.01
C GLU A 39 -5.81 54.10 -14.98
N ALA A 40 -6.99 54.19 -14.37
CA ALA A 40 -7.50 53.18 -13.45
C ALA A 40 -7.69 51.82 -14.15
N MET A 41 -8.20 51.83 -15.39
CA MET A 41 -8.39 50.63 -16.21
C MET A 41 -7.05 49.98 -16.58
N MET A 42 -6.05 50.77 -16.99
CA MET A 42 -4.69 50.26 -17.27
C MET A 42 -4.03 49.66 -16.02
N ALA A 43 -4.19 50.31 -14.85
CA ALA A 43 -3.67 49.80 -13.60
C ALA A 43 -4.35 48.47 -13.19
N PHE A 44 -5.68 48.39 -13.37
CA PHE A 44 -6.46 47.19 -13.10
C PHE A 44 -6.05 46.02 -13.99
N PHE A 45 -6.00 46.20 -15.32
CA PHE A 45 -5.60 45.14 -16.24
C PHE A 45 -4.16 44.71 -16.04
N GLY A 46 -3.23 45.64 -15.81
CA GLY A 46 -1.83 45.30 -15.49
C GLY A 46 -1.72 44.45 -14.21
N SER A 47 -2.56 44.71 -13.20
CA SER A 47 -2.61 43.89 -11.99
C SER A 47 -3.18 42.49 -12.24
N MET A 48 -4.24 42.40 -13.07
CA MET A 48 -4.88 41.13 -13.42
C MET A 48 -3.95 40.25 -14.25
N ASP A 49 -3.26 40.83 -15.25
CA ASP A 49 -2.24 40.13 -16.05
C ASP A 49 -1.10 39.60 -15.17
N SER A 50 -0.65 40.40 -14.20
CA SER A 50 0.39 39.96 -13.27
C SER A 50 -0.08 38.83 -12.34
N SER A 51 -1.35 38.86 -11.90
CA SER A 51 -1.96 37.84 -11.06
C SER A 51 -2.14 36.53 -11.82
N ILE A 52 -2.79 36.59 -12.99
CA ILE A 52 -3.01 35.43 -13.87
C ILE A 52 -1.66 34.85 -14.30
N GLY A 53 -0.69 35.68 -14.68
CA GLY A 53 0.65 35.23 -15.02
C GLY A 53 1.37 34.56 -13.84
N GLY A 54 1.15 35.04 -12.61
CA GLY A 54 1.64 34.42 -11.39
C GLY A 54 1.01 33.05 -11.12
N GLU A 55 -0.31 32.96 -11.22
CA GLU A 55 -1.08 31.72 -11.02
C GLU A 55 -0.73 30.65 -12.08
N LEU A 56 -0.63 31.04 -13.36
CA LEU A 56 -0.22 30.12 -14.42
C LEU A 56 1.21 29.61 -14.22
N ARG A 57 2.12 30.49 -13.77
CA ARG A 57 3.50 30.08 -13.43
C ARG A 57 3.53 29.14 -12.23
N TYR A 58 2.72 29.42 -11.21
CA TYR A 58 2.54 28.53 -10.06
C TYR A 58 2.02 27.16 -10.52
N LEU A 59 0.95 27.11 -11.30
CA LEU A 59 0.37 25.86 -11.81
C LEU A 59 1.37 25.08 -12.67
N SER A 60 2.09 25.77 -13.57
CA SER A 60 3.14 25.16 -14.38
C SER A 60 4.24 24.54 -13.51
N SER A 61 4.69 25.25 -12.47
CA SER A 61 5.70 24.75 -11.55
C SER A 61 5.21 23.55 -10.74
N TYR A 62 3.94 23.57 -10.35
CA TYR A 62 3.30 22.48 -9.64
C TYR A 62 3.19 21.23 -10.53
N ILE A 63 2.71 21.37 -11.78
CA ILE A 63 2.64 20.27 -12.76
C ILE A 63 4.03 19.67 -13.03
N GLN A 64 5.07 20.51 -13.17
CA GLN A 64 6.44 20.04 -13.36
C GLN A 64 6.95 19.25 -12.15
N ARG A 65 6.68 19.74 -10.93
CA ARG A 65 7.02 19.03 -9.69
C ARG A 65 6.29 17.69 -9.59
N THR A 66 4.98 17.67 -9.84
CA THR A 66 4.16 16.45 -9.87
C THR A 66 4.69 15.45 -10.89
N ARG A 67 5.00 15.88 -12.13
CA ARG A 67 5.57 15.00 -13.16
C ARG A 67 6.90 14.39 -12.73
N THR A 68 7.73 15.17 -12.04
CA THR A 68 9.03 14.71 -11.52
C THR A 68 8.85 13.65 -10.43
N GLU A 69 7.94 13.86 -9.49
CA GLU A 69 7.68 12.87 -8.43
C GLU A 69 6.99 11.60 -8.97
N ILE A 70 6.07 11.71 -9.95
CA ILE A 70 5.49 10.55 -10.63
C ILE A 70 6.59 9.74 -11.34
N ALA A 71 7.55 10.40 -11.98
CA ALA A 71 8.69 9.72 -12.59
C ALA A 71 9.58 9.04 -11.52
N ALA A 72 9.80 9.69 -10.38
CA ALA A 72 10.59 9.16 -9.26
C ALA A 72 9.97 7.92 -8.60
N LEU A 73 8.64 7.77 -8.64
CA LEU A 73 7.94 6.54 -8.22
C LEU A 73 8.41 5.32 -9.03
N ARG A 74 8.89 5.52 -10.26
CA ARG A 74 9.32 4.45 -11.19
C ARG A 74 8.26 3.33 -11.32
N PRO A 75 7.01 3.66 -11.68
CA PRO A 75 5.89 2.71 -11.65
C PRO A 75 6.07 1.54 -12.61
N ASN A 76 6.76 1.75 -13.73
CA ASN A 76 7.08 0.66 -14.67
C ASN A 76 8.05 -0.35 -14.04
N ASP A 77 9.00 0.08 -13.22
CA ASP A 77 9.92 -0.86 -12.56
C ASP A 77 9.22 -1.66 -11.47
N ILE A 78 8.30 -1.03 -10.73
CA ILE A 78 7.46 -1.73 -9.75
C ILE A 78 6.59 -2.78 -10.45
N LYS A 79 5.95 -2.39 -11.56
CA LYS A 79 5.02 -3.26 -12.31
C LYS A 79 5.73 -4.40 -13.05
N ASN A 80 6.88 -4.13 -13.65
CA ASN A 80 7.54 -5.07 -14.56
C ASN A 80 8.62 -5.92 -13.86
N ASP A 81 9.15 -5.47 -12.73
CA ASP A 81 10.24 -6.18 -12.03
C ASP A 81 9.91 -6.39 -10.55
N GLY A 82 9.67 -5.33 -9.77
CA GLY A 82 9.50 -5.44 -8.31
C GLY A 82 8.41 -6.43 -7.87
N ILE A 83 7.18 -6.22 -8.32
CA ILE A 83 6.05 -7.10 -7.95
C ILE A 83 6.18 -8.49 -8.58
N PRO A 84 6.47 -8.65 -9.89
CA PRO A 84 6.66 -9.97 -10.49
C PRO A 84 7.78 -10.78 -9.85
N THR A 85 8.92 -10.15 -9.54
CA THR A 85 10.05 -10.79 -8.88
C THR A 85 9.68 -11.25 -7.48
N ALA A 86 8.99 -10.40 -6.68
CA ALA A 86 8.49 -10.82 -5.38
C ALA A 86 7.50 -12.00 -5.47
N GLY A 87 6.61 -12.00 -6.48
CA GLY A 87 5.72 -13.13 -6.75
C GLY A 87 6.48 -14.42 -7.07
N ALA A 88 7.49 -14.34 -7.95
CA ALA A 88 8.31 -15.49 -8.31
C ALA A 88 9.10 -16.06 -7.10
N GLU A 89 9.55 -15.20 -6.18
CA GLU A 89 10.17 -15.64 -4.93
C GLU A 89 9.18 -16.38 -4.03
N LEU A 90 7.93 -15.91 -3.92
CA LEU A 90 6.87 -16.58 -3.16
C LEU A 90 6.50 -17.94 -3.76
N ASP A 91 6.37 -18.04 -5.09
CA ASP A 91 6.12 -19.32 -5.77
C ASP A 91 7.27 -20.31 -5.54
N ALA A 92 8.51 -19.83 -5.60
CA ALA A 92 9.68 -20.65 -5.32
C ALA A 92 9.76 -21.10 -3.86
N ILE A 93 9.29 -20.29 -2.90
CA ILE A 93 9.15 -20.71 -1.51
C ILE A 93 8.19 -21.90 -1.43
N VAL A 94 6.98 -21.76 -1.98
CA VAL A 94 5.97 -22.83 -1.94
C VAL A 94 6.52 -24.12 -2.55
N ALA A 95 7.12 -24.04 -3.74
CA ALA A 95 7.70 -25.20 -4.41
C ALA A 95 8.80 -25.87 -3.58
N ASN A 96 9.80 -25.11 -3.11
CA ASN A 96 10.91 -25.66 -2.32
C ASN A 96 10.42 -26.25 -1.00
N THR A 97 9.44 -25.61 -0.35
CA THR A 97 8.86 -26.14 0.89
C THR A 97 8.12 -27.46 0.64
N ALA A 98 7.36 -27.56 -0.46
CA ALA A 98 6.64 -28.78 -0.80
C ALA A 98 7.62 -29.93 -1.12
N ASP A 99 8.65 -29.67 -1.92
CA ASP A 99 9.69 -30.64 -2.27
C ASP A 99 10.44 -31.14 -1.03
N ALA A 100 10.78 -30.23 -0.11
CA ALA A 100 11.46 -30.60 1.12
C ALA A 100 10.56 -31.39 2.08
N THR A 101 9.30 -30.99 2.24
CA THR A 101 8.32 -31.76 3.02
C THR A 101 8.12 -33.15 2.43
N HIS A 102 8.06 -33.29 1.11
CA HIS A 102 7.96 -34.60 0.46
C HIS A 102 9.16 -35.50 0.81
N LYS A 103 10.39 -34.99 0.72
CA LYS A 103 11.60 -35.73 1.11
C LYS A 103 11.61 -36.13 2.58
N ILE A 104 11.16 -35.25 3.48
CA ILE A 104 11.07 -35.55 4.91
C ILE A 104 10.05 -36.68 5.16
N MET A 105 8.88 -36.62 4.52
CA MET A 105 7.86 -37.66 4.63
C MET A 105 8.35 -38.99 4.06
N GLU A 106 8.96 -38.99 2.88
CA GLU A 106 9.53 -40.20 2.25
C GLU A 106 10.60 -40.84 3.12
N ALA A 107 11.51 -40.06 3.71
CA ALA A 107 12.53 -40.57 4.63
C ALA A 107 11.90 -41.19 5.89
N ALA A 108 10.85 -40.56 6.45
CA ALA A 108 10.13 -41.09 7.60
C ALA A 108 9.35 -42.37 7.27
N GLU A 109 8.68 -42.43 6.12
CA GLU A 109 7.98 -43.62 5.62
C GLU A 109 8.95 -44.79 5.45
N ASN A 110 10.13 -44.54 4.86
CA ASN A 110 11.17 -45.54 4.70
C ASN A 110 11.67 -46.11 6.03
N VAL A 111 11.81 -45.27 7.07
CA VAL A 111 12.16 -45.72 8.42
C VAL A 111 11.07 -46.61 9.02
N MET A 112 9.80 -46.25 8.85
CA MET A 112 8.68 -47.07 9.35
C MET A 112 8.58 -48.43 8.65
N ALA A 113 8.96 -48.51 7.38
CA ALA A 113 8.93 -49.73 6.59
C ALA A 113 10.21 -50.57 6.69
N ALA A 114 11.23 -50.13 7.44
CA ALA A 114 12.52 -50.78 7.50
C ALA A 114 12.47 -52.13 8.24
N ASP A 115 13.28 -53.09 7.76
CA ASP A 115 13.45 -54.37 8.45
C ASP A 115 14.21 -54.18 9.77
N THR A 116 13.65 -54.71 10.84
CA THR A 116 14.19 -54.62 12.20
C THR A 116 14.89 -55.91 12.66
N SER A 117 15.01 -56.91 11.77
CA SER A 117 15.60 -58.21 12.07
C SER A 117 17.09 -58.15 12.41
N ASP A 118 17.84 -57.24 11.75
CA ASP A 118 19.24 -56.93 12.05
C ASP A 118 19.34 -55.54 12.69
N ALA A 119 19.61 -55.51 14.00
CA ALA A 119 19.69 -54.28 14.77
C ALA A 119 20.82 -53.34 14.31
N ALA A 120 21.96 -53.87 13.85
CA ALA A 120 23.08 -53.04 13.41
C ALA A 120 22.79 -52.41 12.05
N ALA A 121 22.20 -53.18 11.12
CA ALA A 121 21.77 -52.67 9.83
C ALA A 121 20.63 -51.65 9.96
N TYR A 122 19.63 -51.93 10.81
CA TYR A 122 18.54 -51.01 11.10
C TYR A 122 19.04 -49.69 11.70
N GLN A 123 19.95 -49.74 12.68
CA GLN A 123 20.53 -48.53 13.27
C GLN A 123 21.24 -47.66 12.21
N SER A 124 22.06 -48.27 11.34
CA SER A 124 22.74 -47.54 10.26
C SER A 124 21.73 -46.89 9.31
N PHE A 125 20.72 -47.64 8.88
CA PHE A 125 19.69 -47.15 7.97
C PHE A 125 18.89 -45.98 8.56
N VAL A 126 18.50 -46.06 9.84
CA VAL A 126 17.83 -44.97 10.54
C VAL A 126 18.72 -43.74 10.62
N CYS A 127 20.00 -43.90 10.96
CA CYS A 127 20.95 -42.78 10.98
C CYS A 127 21.06 -42.09 9.61
N ASP A 128 21.12 -42.87 8.53
CA ASP A 128 21.18 -42.33 7.16
C ASP A 128 19.91 -41.56 6.82
N LYS A 129 18.73 -42.09 7.13
CA LYS A 129 17.45 -41.39 6.91
C LYS A 129 17.26 -40.15 7.78
N MET A 130 17.78 -40.14 9.01
CA MET A 130 17.79 -38.94 9.82
C MET A 130 18.71 -37.85 9.23
N MET A 131 19.85 -38.23 8.63
CA MET A 131 20.70 -37.27 7.89
C MET A 131 19.95 -36.68 6.68
N GLU A 132 19.24 -37.50 5.89
CA GLU A 132 18.41 -37.01 4.78
C GLU A 132 17.34 -36.00 5.25
N ILE A 133 16.71 -36.24 6.42
CA ILE A 133 15.74 -35.30 7.01
C ILE A 133 16.43 -33.98 7.41
N PHE A 134 17.60 -34.03 8.06
CA PHE A 134 18.32 -32.81 8.43
C PHE A 134 18.77 -32.00 7.21
N GLU A 135 19.22 -32.68 6.16
CA GLU A 135 19.55 -32.05 4.88
C GLU A 135 18.32 -31.44 4.23
N ALA A 136 17.19 -32.15 4.20
CA ALA A 136 15.95 -31.61 3.65
C ALA A 136 15.52 -30.35 4.40
N CYS A 137 15.55 -30.35 5.74
CA CYS A 137 15.23 -29.20 6.60
C CYS A 137 16.04 -27.93 6.32
N SER A 138 17.17 -28.02 5.62
CA SER A 138 17.93 -26.83 5.20
C SER A 138 17.14 -25.93 4.23
N PHE A 139 16.00 -26.39 3.70
CA PHE A 139 15.06 -25.55 2.95
C PHE A 139 14.66 -24.28 3.70
N GLN A 140 14.64 -24.32 5.04
CA GLN A 140 14.27 -23.20 5.89
C GLN A 140 15.16 -21.97 5.67
N ASP A 141 16.47 -22.16 5.48
CA ASP A 141 17.41 -21.07 5.24
C ASP A 141 17.11 -20.37 3.90
N ILE A 142 16.94 -21.17 2.83
CA ILE A 142 16.58 -20.66 1.51
C ILE A 142 15.23 -19.93 1.55
N THR A 143 14.24 -20.49 2.25
CA THR A 143 12.94 -19.85 2.44
C THR A 143 13.09 -18.52 3.16
N GLY A 144 13.87 -18.47 4.25
CA GLY A 144 14.13 -17.22 4.99
C GLY A 144 14.77 -16.15 4.12
N GLN A 145 15.77 -16.51 3.31
CA GLN A 145 16.42 -15.59 2.37
C GLN A 145 15.44 -15.04 1.32
N ARG A 146 14.58 -15.90 0.76
CA ARG A 146 13.58 -15.50 -0.24
C ARG A 146 12.50 -14.60 0.37
N VAL A 147 12.00 -14.93 1.56
CA VAL A 147 11.04 -14.08 2.29
C VAL A 147 11.65 -12.70 2.56
N LYS A 148 12.91 -12.66 3.00
CA LYS A 148 13.61 -11.39 3.22
C LYS A 148 13.67 -10.55 1.93
N LYS A 149 13.99 -11.15 0.80
CA LYS A 149 14.01 -10.45 -0.50
C LYS A 149 12.64 -9.90 -0.90
N VAL A 150 11.56 -10.65 -0.64
CA VAL A 150 10.18 -10.17 -0.85
C VAL A 150 9.88 -8.97 0.04
N VAL A 151 10.18 -9.07 1.34
CA VAL A 151 9.95 -7.99 2.31
C VAL A 151 10.73 -6.74 1.93
N ASP A 152 12.02 -6.88 1.59
CA ASP A 152 12.87 -5.76 1.16
C ASP A 152 12.31 -5.08 -0.10
N THR A 153 11.79 -5.87 -1.03
CA THR A 153 11.16 -5.34 -2.27
C THR A 153 9.90 -4.56 -1.96
N LEU A 154 9.03 -5.08 -1.08
CA LEU A 154 7.81 -4.39 -0.65
C LEU A 154 8.11 -3.11 0.13
N ALA A 155 9.08 -3.14 1.05
CA ALA A 155 9.50 -1.96 1.82
C ALA A 155 10.04 -0.85 0.91
N HIS A 156 10.76 -1.21 -0.17
CA HIS A 156 11.24 -0.23 -1.14
C HIS A 156 10.11 0.38 -1.97
N ILE A 157 9.09 -0.41 -2.32
CA ILE A 157 7.88 0.09 -2.99
C ILE A 157 7.13 1.05 -2.07
N GLU A 158 6.91 0.66 -0.82
CA GLU A 158 6.26 1.46 0.22
C GLU A 158 6.96 2.81 0.39
N SER A 159 8.29 2.82 0.57
CA SER A 159 9.07 4.07 0.72
C SER A 159 8.88 5.05 -0.45
N ARG A 160 8.76 4.55 -1.69
CA ARG A 160 8.51 5.39 -2.87
C ARG A 160 7.09 5.94 -2.89
N ILE A 161 6.10 5.14 -2.47
CA ILE A 161 4.70 5.57 -2.37
C ILE A 161 4.54 6.62 -1.28
N ASP A 162 5.14 6.42 -0.10
CA ASP A 162 5.09 7.37 1.02
C ASP A 162 5.68 8.72 0.64
N ARG A 163 6.84 8.72 -0.02
CA ARG A 163 7.44 9.96 -0.54
C ARG A 163 6.49 10.67 -1.51
N PHE A 164 5.87 9.93 -2.43
CA PHE A 164 4.93 10.50 -3.38
C PHE A 164 3.70 11.10 -2.68
N ALA A 165 3.10 10.37 -1.74
CA ALA A 165 1.95 10.82 -0.96
C ALA A 165 2.28 12.11 -0.17
N HIS A 166 3.46 12.15 0.47
CA HIS A 166 3.91 13.31 1.23
C HIS A 166 4.09 14.56 0.35
N VAL A 167 4.69 14.43 -0.85
CA VAL A 167 4.87 15.58 -1.76
C VAL A 167 3.54 16.06 -2.35
N MET A 168 2.63 15.13 -2.62
CA MET A 168 1.31 15.47 -3.17
C MET A 168 0.32 15.97 -2.10
N GLY A 169 0.63 15.80 -0.80
CA GLY A 169 -0.26 16.16 0.30
C GLY A 169 -1.56 15.35 0.29
N VAL A 170 -1.51 14.13 -0.27
CA VAL A 170 -2.67 13.24 -0.37
C VAL A 170 -2.82 12.55 0.98
N ALA A 171 -3.96 12.77 1.63
CA ALA A 171 -4.38 11.95 2.76
C ALA A 171 -5.09 10.71 2.24
N ASP A 172 -4.97 9.61 2.96
CA ASP A 172 -5.70 8.38 2.64
C ASP A 172 -7.19 8.65 2.60
N ALA A 173 -7.84 8.20 1.53
CA ALA A 173 -9.29 8.12 1.49
C ALA A 173 -9.76 6.99 2.42
N GLU A 174 -10.96 7.12 2.99
CA GLU A 174 -11.58 6.00 3.70
C GLU A 174 -11.64 4.77 2.79
N VAL A 175 -11.02 3.68 3.21
CA VAL A 175 -11.04 2.42 2.48
C VAL A 175 -12.45 1.86 2.53
N GLN A 176 -13.19 1.97 1.42
CA GLN A 176 -14.44 1.27 1.20
C GLN A 176 -14.14 -0.22 1.00
N ILE A 177 -14.08 -0.97 2.10
CA ILE A 177 -13.91 -2.44 2.04
C ILE A 177 -15.17 -3.01 1.39
N SER A 178 -15.03 -3.68 0.24
CA SER A 178 -16.17 -4.32 -0.40
C SER A 178 -16.69 -5.46 0.48
N ASP A 179 -17.99 -5.79 0.36
CA ASP A 179 -18.59 -6.90 1.11
C ASP A 179 -17.91 -8.24 0.80
N LYS A 180 -17.28 -8.37 -0.37
CA LYS A 180 -16.49 -9.55 -0.76
C LYS A 180 -15.19 -9.64 0.03
N ASP A 181 -14.52 -8.51 0.27
CA ASP A 181 -13.26 -8.46 1.02
C ASP A 181 -13.49 -8.68 2.52
N LYS A 182 -14.62 -8.20 3.06
CA LYS A 182 -15.06 -8.55 4.43
C LYS A 182 -15.22 -10.06 4.59
N ARG A 183 -15.98 -10.71 3.71
CA ARG A 183 -16.18 -12.17 3.75
C ARG A 183 -14.88 -12.96 3.65
N LYS A 184 -13.94 -12.50 2.81
CA LYS A 184 -12.63 -13.16 2.67
C LYS A 184 -11.78 -13.01 3.93
N LYS A 185 -11.83 -11.85 4.59
CA LYS A 185 -11.17 -11.63 5.89
C LYS A 185 -11.77 -12.52 6.98
N ASP A 186 -13.09 -12.65 7.00
CA ASP A 186 -13.80 -13.50 7.96
C ASP A 186 -13.49 -15.00 7.75
N GLN A 187 -13.15 -15.41 6.52
CA GLN A 187 -12.73 -16.79 6.22
C GLN A 187 -11.29 -17.11 6.62
N LEU A 188 -10.42 -16.10 6.76
CA LEU A 188 -9.02 -16.25 7.21
C LEU A 188 -8.90 -16.46 8.73
N LEU A 189 -10.01 -16.46 9.48
CA LEU A 189 -10.05 -16.67 10.93
C LEU A 189 -9.78 -18.12 11.36
N ASN A 190 -9.55 -19.06 10.43
CA ASN A 190 -9.37 -20.49 10.73
C ASN A 190 -7.90 -20.94 10.77
N GLY A 191 -6.96 -20.02 11.01
CA GLY A 191 -5.53 -20.34 11.18
C GLY A 191 -4.99 -19.86 12.54
N PRO A 192 -3.86 -20.41 13.02
CA PRO A 192 -3.20 -19.92 14.23
C PRO A 192 -2.99 -18.40 14.13
N ALA A 193 -3.59 -17.66 15.06
CA ALA A 193 -3.53 -16.21 15.03
C ALA A 193 -2.12 -15.74 15.42
N LEU A 194 -1.51 -14.89 14.58
CA LEU A 194 -0.24 -14.25 14.90
C LEU A 194 -0.44 -13.32 16.11
N ASN A 195 0.04 -13.74 17.30
CA ASN A 195 -0.21 -13.07 18.59
C ASN A 195 -1.69 -12.99 19.00
N GLY A 196 -2.57 -13.86 18.50
CA GLY A 196 -3.92 -13.99 19.05
C GLY A 196 -3.88 -14.67 20.42
N PRO A 197 -5.00 -14.65 21.18
CA PRO A 197 -5.06 -15.46 22.39
C PRO A 197 -4.80 -16.90 21.98
N GLU A 198 -3.71 -17.48 22.48
CA GLU A 198 -3.53 -18.93 22.46
C GLU A 198 -4.79 -19.51 23.08
N VAL A 199 -5.53 -20.33 22.34
CA VAL A 199 -6.63 -21.08 22.92
C VAL A 199 -5.97 -21.98 23.96
N ALA A 200 -6.18 -21.69 25.24
CA ALA A 200 -5.61 -22.46 26.32
C ALA A 200 -6.00 -23.93 26.14
N GLN A 201 -5.06 -24.85 26.37
CA GLN A 201 -5.29 -26.28 26.21
C GLN A 201 -6.53 -26.74 26.99
N ASP A 202 -6.77 -26.18 28.18
CA ASP A 202 -7.95 -26.43 29.00
C ASP A 202 -9.29 -26.10 28.28
N ALA A 203 -9.30 -25.12 27.39
CA ALA A 203 -10.47 -24.77 26.58
C ALA A 203 -10.65 -25.72 25.37
N ILE A 204 -9.56 -26.28 24.87
CA ILE A 204 -9.59 -27.34 23.84
C ILE A 204 -10.11 -28.63 24.48
N ASP A 205 -9.58 -28.97 25.66
CA ASP A 205 -9.96 -30.17 26.41
C ASP A 205 -11.43 -30.12 26.82
N ALA A 206 -11.93 -28.96 27.28
CA ALA A 206 -13.36 -28.76 27.57
C ALA A 206 -14.26 -28.98 26.33
N MET A 207 -13.78 -28.63 25.13
CA MET A 207 -14.51 -28.86 23.88
C MET A 207 -14.58 -30.34 23.49
N PHE A 208 -13.54 -31.11 23.82
CA PHE A 208 -13.50 -32.56 23.58
C PHE A 208 -14.20 -33.36 24.70
N ASP A 209 -14.28 -32.82 25.92
CA ASP A 209 -15.05 -33.40 27.03
C ASP A 209 -16.56 -33.20 26.89
N GLU A 210 -16.99 -32.12 26.21
CA GLU A 210 -18.42 -31.88 25.89
C GLU A 210 -18.91 -32.67 24.67
N ALA A 211 -18.00 -33.23 23.86
CA ALA A 211 -18.38 -34.19 22.83
C ALA A 211 -18.78 -35.50 23.55
N PRO A 212 -20.00 -36.04 23.34
CA PRO A 212 -20.34 -37.32 23.92
C PRO A 212 -19.32 -38.32 23.41
N ALA A 213 -18.55 -38.93 24.32
CA ALA A 213 -17.64 -40.01 23.99
C ALA A 213 -18.46 -41.07 23.24
N MET A 214 -18.34 -41.10 21.91
CA MET A 214 -18.95 -42.14 21.11
C MET A 214 -18.38 -43.44 21.64
N SER A 215 -19.24 -44.29 22.20
CA SER A 215 -18.79 -45.60 22.65
C SER A 215 -18.18 -46.33 21.45
N GLN A 216 -17.15 -47.13 21.70
CA GLN A 216 -16.54 -47.97 20.68
C GLN A 216 -17.62 -48.76 19.90
N ASP A 217 -18.65 -49.24 20.60
CA ASP A 217 -19.80 -49.92 20.01
C ASP A 217 -20.62 -49.06 19.03
N ALA A 218 -20.71 -47.75 19.25
CA ALA A 218 -21.39 -46.81 18.35
C ALA A 218 -20.54 -46.43 17.13
N LEU A 219 -19.20 -46.50 17.27
CA LEU A 219 -18.26 -46.39 16.16
C LEU A 219 -18.31 -47.63 15.27
N ASP A 220 -18.34 -48.82 15.87
CA ASP A 220 -18.37 -50.08 15.14
C ASP A 220 -19.70 -50.23 14.36
N ALA A 221 -20.82 -49.77 14.92
CA ALA A 221 -22.14 -49.78 14.27
C ALA A 221 -22.29 -48.80 13.07
N LEU A 222 -21.33 -47.90 12.84
CA LEU A 222 -21.33 -47.00 11.68
C LEU A 222 -20.70 -47.63 10.43
N PHE A 223 -19.99 -48.74 10.58
CA PHE A 223 -19.24 -49.40 9.51
C PHE A 223 -19.73 -50.83 9.16
N ASP A 224 -20.79 -51.30 9.83
CA ASP A 224 -21.58 -52.48 9.49
C ASP A 224 -22.88 -52.10 8.75
#